data_AF-A0AAU4F901-F1
#
_entry.id   AF-A0AAU4F901-F1
#
_cell.length_a   1.000
_cell.length_b   1.000
_cell.length_c   1.000
_cell.angle_alpha   90.00
_cell.angle_beta   90.00
_cell.angle_gamma   90.00
#
_symmetry.space_group_name_H-M   'P 1'
#
loop_
_entity.id
_entity.type
_entity.pdbx_description
1 polymer ?
#
loop_
_entity_poly.entity_id
_entity_poly.type
_entity_poly.pdbx_seq_one_letter_code
_entity_poly.pdbx_strand_id
1 'polypeptide(L)' 'MGTQIRISREDGSLPCEVCGFPTMHVAQVVADDGRVLGRTLVCTTCTRSRQPDPVPQADAPPDEVPAT' A
#
# COMPACT_ATOMS: atom_id res chain seq x y z
N MET A 1 -13.44 -3.88 -4.70
CA MET A 1 -13.48 -2.75 -3.76
C MET A 1 -12.05 -2.43 -3.39
N GLY A 2 -11.54 -1.23 -3.73
CA GLY A 2 -10.09 -0.95 -3.69
C GLY A 2 -9.81 0.32 -2.89
N THR A 3 -8.92 0.25 -1.89
CA THR A 3 -8.51 1.43 -1.12
C THR A 3 -7.24 2.02 -1.71
N GLN A 4 -7.13 3.35 -1.79
CA GLN A 4 -5.94 4.04 -2.30
C GLN A 4 -5.12 4.63 -1.15
N ILE A 5 -3.79 4.53 -1.24
CA ILE A 5 -2.87 5.13 -0.28
C ILE A 5 -2.27 6.40 -0.89
N ARG A 6 -2.46 7.55 -0.24
CA ARG A 6 -1.88 8.84 -0.64
C ARG A 6 -0.80 9.26 0.35
N ILE A 7 0.42 9.48 -0.12
CA ILE A 7 1.57 9.84 0.72
C ILE A 7 1.86 11.34 0.55
N SER A 8 1.69 12.13 1.61
CA SER A 8 2.06 13.55 1.61
C SER A 8 3.55 13.70 1.92
N ARG A 9 4.27 14.46 1.08
CA ARG A 9 5.73 14.69 1.19
C ARG A 9 6.11 16.05 1.80
N GLU A 10 5.13 16.87 2.19
CA GLU A 10 5.34 18.27 2.59
C GLU A 10 5.84 18.45 4.03
N ASP A 11 5.55 17.52 4.93
CA ASP A 11 6.04 17.58 6.30
C ASP A 11 7.39 16.86 6.41
N GLY A 12 8.41 17.61 6.86
CA GLY A 12 9.81 17.19 6.95
C GLY A 12 9.99 15.72 7.34
N SER A 13 10.90 15.04 6.65
CA SER A 13 11.04 13.60 6.79
C SER A 13 11.60 13.25 8.17
N LEU A 14 10.73 12.69 9.02
CA LEU A 14 11.12 12.24 10.35
C LEU A 14 12.09 11.06 10.23
N PRO A 15 13.08 10.94 11.13
CA PRO A 15 13.93 9.76 11.19
C PRO A 15 13.08 8.54 11.56
N CYS A 16 13.20 7.47 10.78
CA CYS A 16 12.56 6.20 11.10
C CYS A 16 13.21 5.58 12.35
N GLU A 17 12.42 5.21 13.34
CA GLU A 17 12.90 4.54 14.57
C GLU A 17 13.52 3.15 14.33
N VAL A 18 13.25 2.53 13.17
CA VAL A 18 13.78 1.21 12.80
C VAL A 18 15.12 1.30 12.09
N CYS A 19 15.23 2.16 11.06
CA CYS A 19 16.42 2.23 10.20
C CYS A 19 17.22 3.52 10.34
N GLY A 20 16.73 4.51 11.08
CA GLY A 20 17.39 5.80 11.32
C GLY A 20 17.32 6.79 10.15
N PHE A 21 16.87 6.38 8.95
CA PHE A 21 16.83 7.26 7.79
C PHE A 21 15.68 8.28 7.87
N PRO A 22 15.88 9.52 7.41
CA PRO A 22 14.85 10.56 7.36
C PRO A 22 13.93 10.31 6.15
N THR A 23 13.14 9.24 6.21
CA THR A 23 12.26 8.77 5.12
C THR A 23 10.89 8.34 5.63
N MET A 24 10.48 8.81 6.80
CA MET A 24 9.12 8.66 7.29
C MET A 24 8.19 9.66 6.61
N HIS A 25 7.08 9.15 6.10
CA HIS A 25 6.02 9.94 5.47
C HIS A 25 4.66 9.59 6.04
N VAL A 26 3.73 10.54 6.04
CA VAL A 26 2.34 10.28 6.41
C VAL A 26 1.59 9.75 5.19
N ALA A 27 1.05 8.54 5.32
CA ALA A 27 0.19 7.90 4.35
C ALA A 27 -1.27 7.99 4.82
N GLN A 28 -2.15 8.45 3.95
CA GLN A 28 -3.58 8.49 4.16
C GLN A 28 -4.23 7.32 3.41
N VAL A 29 -5.08 6.58 4.11
CA VAL A 29 -5.94 5.57 3.50
C VAL A 29 -7.22 6.27 3.08
N VAL A 30 -7.48 6.32 1.78
CA VAL A 30 -8.62 7.01 1.20
C VAL A 30 -9.54 5.98 0.55
N ALA A 31 -10.83 6.05 0.87
CA ALA A 31 -11.88 5.26 0.23
C ALA A 31 -12.16 5.77 -1.19
N ASP A 32 -12.81 4.93 -2.01
CA ASP A 32 -13.18 5.26 -3.39
C ASP A 32 -14.07 6.52 -3.49
N ASP A 33 -14.85 6.83 -2.44
CA ASP A 33 -15.69 8.04 -2.33
C ASP A 33 -14.91 9.30 -1.90
N GLY A 34 -13.58 9.19 -1.80
CA GLY A 34 -12.69 10.29 -1.41
C GLY A 34 -12.60 10.53 0.09
N ARG A 35 -13.28 9.74 0.93
CA ARG A 35 -13.19 9.88 2.39
C ARG A 35 -11.87 9.32 2.92
N VAL A 36 -11.23 10.06 3.82
CA VAL A 36 -10.06 9.57 4.56
C VAL A 36 -10.53 8.60 5.63
N LEU A 37 -10.18 7.33 5.48
CA LEU A 37 -10.47 6.25 6.42
C LEU A 37 -9.48 6.21 7.59
N GLY A 38 -8.26 6.71 7.36
CA GLY A 38 -7.22 6.72 8.39
C GLY A 38 -5.91 7.31 7.89
N ARG A 39 -4.99 7.52 8.83
CA ARG A 39 -3.63 7.97 8.56
C ARG A 39 -2.64 7.06 9.28
N THR A 40 -1.51 6.82 8.65
CA THR A 40 -0.42 6.01 9.20
C THR A 40 0.92 6.58 8.79
N LEU A 41 1.97 6.26 9.54
CA LEU A 41 3.34 6.61 9.20
C LEU A 41 3.99 5.47 8.44
N VAL A 42 4.70 5.80 7.36
CA VAL A 42 5.37 4.83 6.49
C VAL A 42 6.81 5.26 6.23
N CYS A 43 7.76 4.39 6.55
CA CYS A 43 9.14 4.55 6.11
C CYS A 43 9.30 3.98 4.70
N THR A 44 9.57 4.83 3.70
CA THR A 44 9.71 4.37 2.32
C THR A 44 10.95 3.49 2.11
N THR A 45 11.99 3.64 2.94
CA THR A 45 13.17 2.77 2.93
C THR A 45 12.83 1.35 3.40
N CYS A 46 12.23 1.21 4.59
CA CYS A 46 11.85 -0.09 5.14
C CYS A 46 10.79 -0.79 4.27
N THR A 47 9.83 -0.04 3.71
CA THR A 47 8.81 -0.59 2.81
C THR A 47 9.43 -1.15 1.54
N ARG A 48 10.46 -0.50 0.96
CA ARG A 48 11.15 -1.03 -0.23
C ARG A 48 11.84 -2.37 0.05
N SER A 49 12.43 -2.53 1.22
CA SER A 49 13.03 -3.80 1.64
C SER A 49 12.02 -4.89 1.96
N ARG A 50 10.76 -4.51 2.22
CA ARG A 50 9.69 -5.38 2.69
C ARG A 50 8.55 -5.52 1.69
N GLN A 51 8.75 -5.13 0.43
CA GLN A 51 7.73 -5.35 -0.60
C GLN A 51 7.41 -6.85 -0.61
N PRO A 52 6.14 -7.24 -0.34
CA PRO A 52 5.72 -8.59 -0.59
C PRO A 52 5.94 -8.83 -2.09
N ASP A 53 6.56 -9.96 -2.43
CA ASP A 53 6.58 -10.48 -3.80
C ASP A 53 5.18 -10.29 -4.41
N PRO A 54 5.04 -9.77 -5.65
CA PRO A 54 3.73 -9.61 -6.25
C PRO A 54 3.02 -10.96 -6.17
N VAL A 55 2.01 -11.05 -5.30
CA VAL A 55 1.15 -12.23 -5.22
C VAL A 55 0.69 -12.52 -6.65
N PRO A 56 1.03 -13.68 -7.23
CA PRO A 56 0.49 -14.05 -8.52
C PRO A 56 -1.02 -13.97 -8.37
N GLN A 57 -1.68 -13.18 -9.23
CA GLN A 57 -3.12 -13.27 -9.42
C GLN A 57 -3.41 -14.75 -9.69
N ALA A 58 -3.92 -15.45 -8.67
CA ALA A 58 -4.39 -16.81 -8.82
C ALA A 58 -5.45 -16.81 -9.91
N ASP A 59 -5.15 -17.57 -10.96
CA ASP A 59 -5.99 -18.10 -12.01
C ASP A 59 -7.44 -17.61 -12.05
N ALA A 60 -7.79 -16.96 -13.17
CA ALA A 60 -9.15 -17.04 -13.68
C ALA A 60 -9.49 -18.54 -13.86
N PRO A 61 -10.61 -19.05 -13.31
CA PRO A 61 -11.02 -20.41 -13.58
C PRO A 61 -11.34 -20.53 -15.08
N PRO A 62 -10.79 -21.53 -15.80
CA PRO A 62 -11.26 -21.80 -17.15
C PRO A 62 -12.72 -22.24 -17.08
N ASP A 63 -13.51 -21.62 -17.93
CA ASP A 63 -14.88 -21.94 -18.28
C ASP A 63 -15.03 -23.45 -18.56
N GLU A 64 -15.62 -24.22 -17.66
CA GLU A 64 -16.02 -25.61 -17.90
C GLU A 64 -17.51 -25.62 -18.28
N VAL A 65 -17.76 -25.72 -19.59
CA VAL A 65 -19.09 -25.97 -20.17
C VAL A 65 -19.39 -27.46 -20.04
N PRO A 66 -20.40 -27.90 -19.25
CA PRO A 66 -20.83 -29.30 -19.30
C PRO A 66 -21.60 -29.54 -20.60
N ALA A 67 -21.03 -30.37 -21.48
CA ALA A 67 -21.75 -30.98 -22.58
C ALA A 67 -22.82 -31.93 -22.02
N THR A 68 -24.06 -31.81 -22.50
CA THR A 68 -25.11 -32.83 -22.39
C THR A 68 -25.81 -32.92 -23.74
#